data_AF-A0A7V9NT13-F1
#
_entry.id   AF-A0A7V9NT13-F1
#
_cell.length_a   1.000
_cell.length_b   1.000
_cell.length_c   1.000
_cell.angle_alpha   90.00
_cell.angle_beta   90.00
_cell.angle_gamma   90.00
#
_symmetry.space_group_name_H-M   'P 1'
#
loop_
_entity.id
_entity.type
_entity.pdbx_description
1 polymer ?
#
loop_
_entity_poly.entity_id
_entity_poly.type
_entity_poly.pdbx_seq_one_letter_code
_entity_poly.pdbx_strand_id
1 'polypeptide(L)'
;MPLDTSYGTLEKTQTGGGRVAFVRDLRHPREKVWRAITEPEHLDVWFPTSIDGDRAAGAPLKFVFPFPDAPVMEGTMLAYDPPSTIEFEWRYGDDGRWKEVAPWYMEHFPKEATTAPIPDFHPDAN
;
A
#
# COMPACT_ATOMS: atom_id res chain seq x y z
N MET A 1 -15.53 -15.95 -18.13
CA MET A 1 -14.38 -15.17 -18.64
C MET A 1 -13.34 -15.18 -17.53
N PRO A 2 -12.09 -15.60 -17.76
CA PRO A 2 -11.08 -15.48 -16.72
C PRO A 2 -10.87 -13.97 -16.44
N LEU A 3 -10.86 -13.60 -15.16
CA LEU A 3 -10.60 -12.23 -14.75
C LEU A 3 -9.19 -11.86 -15.20
N ASP A 4 -9.10 -10.79 -16.00
CA ASP A 4 -7.82 -10.17 -16.30
C ASP A 4 -7.25 -9.60 -14.99
N THR A 5 -6.23 -10.27 -14.46
CA THR A 5 -5.56 -9.89 -13.21
C THR A 5 -4.81 -8.56 -13.34
N SER A 6 -4.71 -7.98 -14.54
CA SER A 6 -4.13 -6.66 -14.77
C SER A 6 -4.84 -5.56 -13.97
N TYR A 7 -6.15 -5.68 -13.70
CA TYR A 7 -6.93 -4.67 -12.98
C TYR A 7 -7.01 -4.87 -11.45
N GLY A 8 -6.37 -5.92 -10.91
CA GLY A 8 -6.49 -6.29 -9.49
C GLY A 8 -7.76 -7.09 -9.18
N THR A 9 -7.86 -7.57 -7.94
CA THR A 9 -9.05 -8.29 -7.43
C THR A 9 -9.81 -7.42 -6.44
N LEU A 10 -11.14 -7.49 -6.48
CA LEU A 10 -12.02 -6.84 -5.51
C LEU A 10 -12.84 -7.91 -4.80
N GLU A 11 -12.76 -7.91 -3.47
CA GLU A 11 -13.52 -8.81 -2.60
C GLU A 11 -14.34 -8.00 -1.60
N LYS A 12 -15.56 -8.45 -1.32
CA LYS A 12 -16.34 -7.89 -0.21
C LYS A 12 -15.88 -8.54 1.09
N THR A 13 -15.59 -7.73 2.10
CA THR A 13 -15.26 -8.25 3.42
C THR A 13 -16.54 -8.67 4.15
N GLN A 14 -16.43 -9.64 5.06
CA GLN A 14 -17.56 -10.12 5.87
C GLN A 14 -18.17 -9.01 6.74
N THR A 15 -17.37 -7.98 7.06
CA THR A 15 -17.77 -6.79 7.83
C THR A 15 -18.47 -5.71 6.99
N GLY A 16 -18.70 -5.97 5.69
CA GLY A 16 -19.43 -5.05 4.80
C GLY A 16 -18.54 -4.02 4.07
N GLY A 17 -17.22 -4.12 4.19
CA GLY A 17 -16.24 -3.33 3.44
C GLY A 17 -15.84 -3.97 2.11
N GLY A 18 -14.87 -3.36 1.43
CA GLY A 18 -14.23 -3.89 0.23
C GLY A 18 -12.72 -4.02 0.44
N ARG A 19 -12.11 -5.07 -0.11
CA ARG A 19 -10.66 -5.26 -0.20
C ARG A 19 -10.28 -5.27 -1.67
N VAL A 20 -9.31 -4.43 -2.04
CA VAL A 20 -8.72 -4.44 -3.38
C VAL A 20 -7.28 -4.95 -3.26
N ALA A 21 -6.89 -5.91 -4.09
CA ALA A 21 -5.52 -6.41 -4.14
C ALA A 21 -4.93 -6.28 -5.53
N PHE A 22 -3.70 -5.77 -5.60
CA PHE A 22 -2.92 -5.67 -6.83
C PHE A 22 -1.64 -6.47 -6.66
N VAL A 23 -1.35 -7.35 -7.62
CA VAL A 23 -0.09 -8.09 -7.71
C VAL A 23 0.63 -7.68 -8.98
N ARG A 24 1.93 -7.40 -8.88
CA ARG A 24 2.76 -6.94 -9.99
C ARG A 24 4.13 -7.60 -9.95
N ASP A 25 4.52 -8.20 -11.08
CA ASP A 25 5.87 -8.70 -11.30
C ASP A 25 6.77 -7.57 -11.80
N LEU A 26 7.72 -7.14 -10.97
CA LEU A 26 8.66 -6.08 -11.31
C LEU A 26 10.04 -6.66 -11.62
N ARG A 27 10.59 -6.30 -12.79
CA ARG A 27 11.92 -6.75 -13.24
C ARG A 27 13.06 -5.93 -12.63
N HIS A 28 12.98 -5.67 -11.33
CA HIS A 28 13.96 -4.87 -10.58
C HIS A 28 14.29 -5.55 -9.24
N PRO A 29 15.50 -5.32 -8.69
CA PRO A 29 15.83 -5.77 -7.34
C PRO A 29 14.86 -5.21 -6.30
N ARG A 30 14.53 -5.98 -5.26
CA ARG A 30 13.58 -5.56 -4.22
C ARG A 30 13.98 -4.25 -3.56
N GLU A 31 15.28 -4.02 -3.35
CA GLU A 31 15.79 -2.81 -2.72
C GLU A 31 15.51 -1.58 -3.60
N LYS A 32 15.57 -1.73 -4.92
CA LYS A 32 15.24 -0.64 -5.84
C LYS A 32 13.75 -0.30 -5.79
N VAL A 33 12.89 -1.32 -5.73
CA VAL A 33 11.44 -1.14 -5.61
C VAL A 33 11.09 -0.52 -4.25
N TRP A 34 11.69 -1.00 -3.18
CA TRP A 34 11.49 -0.48 -1.83
C TRP A 34 11.77 1.02 -1.75
N ARG A 35 12.92 1.45 -2.28
CA ARG A 35 13.27 2.88 -2.33
C ARG A 35 12.25 3.67 -3.12
N ALA A 36 11.77 3.13 -4.25
CA ALA A 36 10.76 3.78 -5.09
C ALA A 36 9.42 4.02 -4.40
N ILE A 37 9.08 3.21 -3.38
CA ILE A 37 7.80 3.28 -2.68
C ILE A 37 7.90 3.82 -1.24
N THR A 38 9.10 4.13 -0.75
CA THR A 38 9.31 4.60 0.65
C THR A 38 10.12 5.88 0.78
N GLU A 39 11.04 6.16 -0.15
CA GLU A 39 11.86 7.38 -0.12
C GLU A 39 11.12 8.53 -0.83
N PRO A 40 10.97 9.71 -0.21
CA PRO A 40 10.22 10.83 -0.76
C PRO A 40 10.65 11.22 -2.17
N GLU A 41 11.97 11.27 -2.44
CA GLU A 41 12.50 11.69 -3.73
C GLU A 41 12.11 10.78 -4.91
N HIS A 42 11.76 9.51 -4.65
CA HIS A 42 11.28 8.60 -5.68
C HIS A 42 9.76 8.48 -5.69
N LEU A 43 9.11 8.58 -4.52
CA LEU A 43 7.65 8.58 -4.40
C LEU A 43 7.03 9.75 -5.18
N ASP A 44 7.60 10.95 -5.07
CA ASP A 44 7.10 12.17 -5.71
C ASP A 44 7.02 12.09 -7.26
N VAL A 45 7.70 11.11 -7.86
CA VAL A 45 7.71 10.91 -9.32
C VAL A 45 6.43 10.26 -9.83
N TRP A 46 5.74 9.45 -9.01
CA TRP A 46 4.62 8.61 -9.47
C TRP A 46 3.44 8.54 -8.50
N PHE A 47 3.66 8.77 -7.20
CA PHE A 47 2.63 8.74 -6.19
C PHE A 47 1.94 10.11 -6.11
N PRO A 48 0.61 10.17 -6.02
CA PRO A 48 -0.13 11.44 -6.20
C PRO A 48 0.00 12.42 -5.02
N THR A 49 0.66 12.03 -3.93
CA THR A 49 0.70 12.77 -2.66
C THR A 49 2.02 12.44 -1.92
N SER A 50 2.53 13.35 -1.09
CA SER A 50 3.66 13.01 -0.20
C SER A 50 3.15 12.26 1.05
N ILE A 51 4.02 11.46 1.67
CA ILE A 51 3.73 10.76 2.95
C ILE A 51 4.70 11.26 4.03
N ASP A 52 4.25 12.24 4.78
CA ASP A 52 5.02 12.91 5.83
C ASP A 52 4.77 12.23 7.19
N GLY A 53 5.84 11.98 7.95
CA GLY A 53 5.77 11.39 9.28
C GLY A 53 6.84 10.33 9.54
N ASP A 54 6.94 9.87 10.78
CA ASP A 54 7.86 8.81 11.17
C ASP A 54 7.41 7.46 10.57
N ARG A 55 8.38 6.56 10.34
CA ARG A 55 8.15 5.20 9.87
C ARG A 55 7.95 4.21 11.03
N ALA A 56 8.01 4.65 12.28
CA ALA A 56 7.67 3.82 13.42
C ALA A 56 6.17 3.43 13.42
N ALA A 57 5.87 2.17 13.76
CA ALA A 57 4.48 1.72 13.95
C ALA A 57 3.78 2.55 15.04
N GLY A 58 2.54 2.97 14.76
CA GLY A 58 1.75 3.90 15.58
C GLY A 58 2.06 5.38 15.35
N ALA A 59 3.04 5.73 14.51
CA ALA A 59 3.35 7.13 14.23
C ALA A 59 2.23 7.81 13.40
N PRO A 60 1.90 9.08 13.70
CA PRO A 60 0.96 9.83 12.87
C PRO A 60 1.58 10.16 11.51
N LEU A 61 0.78 10.02 10.46
CA LEU A 61 1.14 10.36 9.08
C LEU A 61 0.26 11.50 8.55
N LYS A 62 0.80 12.26 7.61
CA LYS A 62 0.09 13.25 6.82
C LYS A 62 0.29 12.96 5.33
N PHE A 63 -0.79 12.97 4.58
CA PHE A 63 -0.77 12.86 3.13
C PHE A 63 -1.06 14.22 2.52
N VAL A 64 -0.07 14.78 1.81
CA VAL A 64 -0.14 16.14 1.25
C VAL A 64 -0.20 16.10 -0.27
N PHE A 65 -1.36 16.46 -0.81
CA PHE A 65 -1.54 16.57 -2.25
C PHE A 65 -0.94 17.88 -2.78
N PRO A 66 -0.34 17.88 -3.98
CA PRO A 66 0.28 19.07 -4.56
C PRO A 66 -0.73 20.07 -5.17
N PHE A 67 -2.03 19.88 -4.95
CA PHE A 67 -3.08 20.74 -5.50
C PHE A 67 -3.42 21.89 -4.55
N PRO A 68 -3.64 23.12 -5.06
CA PRO A 68 -4.15 24.22 -4.25
C PRO A 68 -5.44 23.82 -3.52
N ASP A 69 -5.54 24.19 -2.25
CA ASP A 69 -6.71 23.95 -1.36
C ASP A 69 -7.06 22.47 -1.10
N ALA A 70 -6.20 21.52 -1.48
CA ALA A 70 -6.41 20.13 -1.10
C ALA A 70 -6.26 19.94 0.42
N PRO A 71 -7.21 19.26 1.09
CA PRO A 71 -7.08 18.97 2.51
C PRO A 71 -5.91 18.02 2.75
N VAL A 72 -5.17 18.26 3.82
CA VAL A 72 -4.20 17.27 4.32
C VAL A 72 -4.98 16.11 4.91
N MET A 73 -4.74 14.90 4.41
CA MET A 73 -5.34 13.70 4.99
C MET A 73 -4.48 13.18 6.13
N GLU A 74 -5.12 12.76 7.20
CA GLU A 74 -4.45 12.15 8.34
C GLU A 74 -4.38 10.62 8.18
N GLY A 75 -3.37 10.03 8.79
CA GLY A 75 -3.22 8.60 8.85
C GLY A 75 -2.30 8.13 9.95
N THR A 76 -2.05 6.83 9.97
CA THR A 76 -1.17 6.18 10.96
C THR A 76 -0.30 5.14 10.26
N MET A 77 0.99 5.12 10.58
CA MET A 77 1.86 4.03 10.19
C MET A 77 1.49 2.79 11.01
N LEU A 78 1.16 1.68 10.36
CA LEU A 78 0.76 0.43 11.03
C LEU A 78 1.93 -0.54 11.11
N ALA A 79 2.68 -0.69 10.02
CA ALA A 79 3.88 -1.51 9.97
C ALA A 79 4.92 -0.92 9.00
N TYR A 80 6.19 -1.07 9.35
CA TYR A 80 7.30 -0.70 8.48
C TYR A 80 8.47 -1.64 8.74
N ASP A 81 8.65 -2.61 7.86
CA ASP A 81 9.69 -3.64 7.89
C ASP A 81 10.46 -3.63 6.57
N PRO A 82 11.52 -2.82 6.46
CA PRO A 82 12.34 -2.76 5.26
C PRO A 82 13.08 -4.08 4.96
N PRO A 83 13.17 -4.51 3.69
CA PRO A 83 12.55 -3.98 2.47
C PRO A 83 11.36 -4.84 2.02
N SER A 84 10.53 -5.29 2.97
CA SER A 84 9.46 -6.28 2.74
C SER A 84 8.07 -5.67 2.85
N THR A 85 7.82 -4.89 3.90
CA THR A 85 6.45 -4.53 4.29
C THR A 85 6.35 -3.05 4.67
N ILE A 86 5.39 -2.36 4.09
CA ILE A 86 4.88 -1.08 4.59
C ILE A 86 3.36 -1.16 4.66
N GLU A 87 2.80 -0.74 5.78
CA GLU A 87 1.36 -0.69 5.99
C GLU A 87 1.01 0.61 6.68
N PHE A 88 0.02 1.32 6.13
CA PHE A 88 -0.50 2.53 6.73
C PHE A 88 -2.02 2.58 6.59
N GLU A 89 -2.63 3.25 7.56
CA GLU A 89 -4.01 3.71 7.50
C GLU A 89 -4.01 5.14 6.95
N TRP A 90 -4.88 5.46 6.00
CA TRP A 90 -5.29 6.84 5.74
C TRP A 90 -6.78 7.02 6.00
N ARG A 91 -7.16 8.25 6.34
CA ARG A 91 -8.54 8.64 6.57
C ARG A 91 -9.04 9.55 5.46
N TYR A 92 -10.27 9.32 5.03
CA TYR A 92 -10.89 10.05 3.93
C TYR A 92 -12.38 10.35 4.20
N GLY A 93 -12.93 11.24 3.37
CA GLY A 93 -14.25 11.83 3.55
C GLY A 93 -14.21 13.09 4.40
N ASP A 94 -15.20 13.97 4.23
CA ASP A 94 -15.24 15.31 4.86
C ASP A 94 -15.20 15.27 6.39
N ASP A 95 -15.61 14.16 7.00
CA ASP A 95 -15.60 13.93 8.44
C ASP A 95 -14.51 12.96 8.92
N GLY A 96 -13.64 12.49 8.01
CA GLY A 96 -12.56 11.55 8.29
C GLY A 96 -13.02 10.19 8.83
N ARG A 97 -14.31 9.85 8.71
CA ARG A 97 -14.86 8.60 9.26
C ARG A 97 -14.42 7.37 8.50
N TRP A 98 -14.12 7.52 7.22
CA TRP A 98 -13.70 6.40 6.40
C TRP A 98 -12.21 6.20 6.53
N LYS A 99 -11.83 4.93 6.68
CA LYS A 99 -10.45 4.51 6.81
C LYS A 99 -10.19 3.41 5.80
N GLU A 100 -9.05 3.53 5.14
CA GLU A 100 -8.51 2.48 4.30
C GLU A 100 -7.18 2.06 4.89
N VAL A 101 -6.97 0.75 4.94
CA VAL A 101 -5.71 0.15 5.35
C VAL A 101 -5.06 -0.40 4.10
N ALA A 102 -3.85 0.07 3.79
CA ALA A 102 -3.12 -0.28 2.60
C ALA A 102 -1.86 -1.08 2.97
N PRO A 103 -1.95 -2.41 3.06
CA PRO A 103 -0.80 -3.25 3.28
C PRO A 103 -0.07 -3.50 1.96
N TRP A 104 1.20 -3.10 1.89
CA TRP A 104 2.06 -3.32 0.74
C TRP A 104 3.15 -4.30 1.10
N TYR A 105 3.18 -5.42 0.37
CA TYR A 105 4.16 -6.49 0.55
C TYR A 105 5.01 -6.65 -0.71
N MET A 106 6.30 -6.91 -0.52
CA MET A 106 7.17 -7.34 -1.59
C MET A 106 7.78 -8.68 -1.26
N GLU A 107 7.64 -9.60 -2.22
CA GLU A 107 8.31 -10.87 -2.21
C GLU A 107 9.33 -10.91 -3.34
N HIS A 108 10.52 -11.45 -3.05
CA HIS A 108 11.51 -11.70 -4.08
C HIS A 108 11.26 -13.07 -4.69
N PHE A 109 10.70 -13.11 -5.90
CA PHE A 109 10.60 -14.34 -6.66
C PHE A 109 11.90 -14.59 -7.44
N PRO A 110 12.57 -15.74 -7.27
CA PRO A 110 13.66 -16.11 -8.15
C PRO A 110 13.13 -16.17 -9.60
N LYS A 111 13.99 -15.83 -10.56
CA LYS A 111 13.65 -15.60 -11.99
C LYS A 111 12.91 -16.75 -12.70
N GLU A 112 12.78 -17.91 -12.04
CA GLU A 112 12.17 -19.15 -12.53
C GLU A 112 10.78 -19.42 -11.91
N ALA A 113 10.35 -18.66 -10.89
CA ALA A 113 9.10 -18.87 -10.16
C ALA A 113 7.95 -18.03 -10.73
N THR A 114 7.56 -18.26 -11.99
CA THR A 114 6.43 -17.55 -12.63
C THR A 114 5.06 -18.20 -12.33
N THR A 115 4.96 -19.10 -11.34
CA THR A 115 3.71 -19.85 -11.08
C THR A 115 3.38 -20.06 -9.60
N ALA A 116 3.99 -19.30 -8.67
CA ALA A 116 3.61 -19.43 -7.27
C ALA A 116 2.19 -18.86 -7.06
N PRO A 117 1.27 -19.61 -6.42
CA PRO A 117 -0.06 -19.10 -6.09
C PRO A 117 0.07 -17.92 -5.11
N ILE A 118 -0.80 -16.93 -5.28
CA ILE A 118 -0.94 -15.79 -4.37
C ILE A 118 -1.17 -16.36 -2.95
N PRO A 119 -0.37 -15.98 -1.94
CA PRO A 119 -0.63 -16.39 -0.57
C PRO A 119 -2.03 -15.90 -0.13
N ASP A 120 -2.84 -16.80 0.42
CA ASP A 120 -4.14 -16.44 1.00
C ASP A 120 -3.90 -15.45 2.15
N PHE A 121 -4.33 -14.20 1.94
CA PHE A 121 -4.26 -13.17 2.97
C PHE A 121 -5.36 -13.44 4.00
N HIS A 122 -4.95 -13.86 5.20
CA HIS A 122 -5.85 -13.96 6.36
C HIS A 122 -5.71 -12.70 7.21
N PRO A 123 -6.75 -11.85 7.29
CA PRO A 123 -6.71 -10.60 8.07
C PRO A 123 -6.64 -10.78 9.59
N ASP A 124 -6.74 -12.01 10.10
CA ASP A 124 -6.91 -12.30 11.53
C ASP A 124 -5.62 -12.82 12.22
N ALA A 125 -4.46 -12.30 11.84
CA ALA A 125 -3.20 -12.59 12.53
C ALA A 125 -2.80 -11.43 13.47
N ASN A 126 -3.41 -11.48 14.65
CA ASN A 126 -3.11 -10.84 15.94
C ASN A 126 -3.51 -9.37 16.16
#